data_AF-A0A843RXX3-F1
#
_entry.id   AF-A0A843RXX3-F1
#
_cell.length_a   1.000
_cell.length_b   1.000
_cell.length_c   1.000
_cell.angle_alpha   90.00
_cell.angle_beta   90.00
_cell.angle_gamma   90.00
#
_symmetry.space_group_name_H-M   'P 1'
#
loop_
_entity.id
_entity.type
_entity.pdbx_description
1 polymer ?
#
loop_
_entity_poly.entity_id
_entity_poly.type
_entity_poly.pdbx_seq_one_letter_code
_entity_poly.pdbx_strand_id
1 'polypeptide(L)'
;MVRSNRYRGIDGTALPFCDEVVDLVQYRSTVPGIFMRHLLEHNDDWARVLDNALASLTERMVLDLSSPVPRSQGIEFPPGSRGR
;
A
#
# COMPACT_ATOMS: atom_id res chain seq x y z
N MET A 1 27.64 -4.12 8.82
CA MET A 1 26.83 -3.02 8.26
C MET A 1 25.40 -3.22 8.73
N VAL A 2 24.94 -2.43 9.70
CA VAL A 2 23.52 -2.47 10.11
C VAL A 2 22.74 -1.85 8.96
N ARG A 3 22.00 -2.65 8.19
CA ARG A 3 21.01 -2.07 7.27
C ARG A 3 20.00 -1.37 8.17
N SER A 4 19.79 -0.07 7.94
CA SER A 4 18.79 0.72 8.63
C SER A 4 17.43 0.03 8.45
N ASN A 5 17.02 -0.79 9.41
CA ASN A 5 15.76 -1.55 9.36
C ASN A 5 14.55 -0.66 9.68
N ARG A 6 14.68 0.64 9.39
CA ARG A 6 13.65 1.63 9.63
C ARG A 6 12.74 1.64 8.41
N TYR A 7 11.45 1.64 8.66
CA TYR A 7 10.44 1.88 7.62
C TYR A 7 10.78 3.19 6.89
N ARG A 8 10.67 3.16 5.56
CA ARG A 8 10.89 4.32 4.69
C ARG A 8 9.63 4.59 3.89
N GLY A 9 9.02 5.75 4.09
CA GLY A 9 7.86 6.19 3.32
C GLY A 9 8.26 6.76 1.98
N ILE A 10 7.71 6.20 0.91
CA ILE A 10 7.93 6.62 -0.48
C ILE A 10 6.58 7.05 -1.05
N ASP A 11 6.50 8.26 -1.61
CA ASP A 11 5.26 8.80 -2.18
C ASP A 11 5.55 9.68 -3.40
N GLY A 12 4.54 9.95 -4.23
CA GLY A 12 4.59 10.94 -5.30
C GLY A 12 4.40 12.38 -4.81
N THR A 13 3.97 12.56 -3.56
CA THR A 13 3.70 13.86 -2.96
C THR A 13 4.32 14.00 -1.56
N ALA A 14 4.69 15.22 -1.19
CA ALA A 14 5.23 15.49 0.14
C ALA A 14 4.11 15.48 1.20
N LEU A 15 3.90 14.33 1.83
CA LEU A 15 2.96 14.11 2.92
C LEU A 15 3.68 13.81 4.24
N PRO A 16 3.02 13.96 5.40
CA PRO A 16 3.54 13.40 6.65
C PRO A 16 3.88 11.93 6.46
N PHE A 17 5.01 11.50 7.00
CA PHE A 17 5.55 10.13 6.86
C PHE A 17 6.09 9.76 5.47
N CYS A 18 6.22 10.72 4.55
CA CYS A 18 6.99 10.57 3.32
C CYS A 18 8.46 10.96 3.59
N ASP A 19 9.37 9.99 3.58
CA ASP A 19 10.80 10.23 3.70
C ASP A 19 11.41 10.65 2.35
N GLU A 20 10.84 10.17 1.24
CA GLU A 20 11.34 10.41 -0.11
C GLU A 20 10.19 10.62 -1.11
N VAL A 21 10.21 11.76 -1.79
CA VAL A 21 9.24 12.08 -2.85
C VAL A 21 9.84 11.68 -4.20
N VAL A 22 9.17 10.78 -4.93
CA VAL A 22 9.65 10.22 -6.19
C VAL A 22 8.51 10.06 -7.19
N ASP A 23 8.85 10.00 -8.48
CA ASP A 23 7.90 9.52 -9.48
C ASP A 23 7.75 7.99 -9.34
N LEU A 24 6.64 7.55 -8.75
CA LEU A 24 6.33 6.14 -8.53
C LEU A 24 6.22 5.33 -9.85
N VAL A 25 5.94 5.98 -10.98
CA VAL A 25 5.85 5.35 -12.32
C VAL A 25 7.24 5.03 -12.88
N GLN A 26 8.30 5.64 -12.34
CA GLN A 26 9.70 5.35 -12.70
C GLN A 26 10.49 4.71 -11.55
N TYR A 27 9.98 4.75 -10.32
CA TYR A 27 10.71 4.33 -9.13
C TYR A 27 10.93 2.81 -9.08
N ARG A 28 12.15 2.41 -8.74
CA ARG A 28 12.56 1.02 -8.48
C ARG A 28 13.49 0.98 -7.29
N SER A 29 13.44 -0.12 -6.54
CA SER A 29 14.36 -0.37 -5.43
C SER A 29 14.63 -1.86 -5.28
N THR A 30 15.37 -2.25 -4.24
CA THR A 30 15.54 -3.66 -3.89
C THR A 30 15.36 -3.80 -2.40
N VAL A 31 14.19 -4.30 -1.99
CA VAL A 31 13.79 -4.39 -0.58
C VAL A 31 13.11 -5.74 -0.28
N PRO A 32 13.26 -6.27 0.95
CA PRO A 32 12.62 -7.53 1.35
C PRO A 32 11.10 -7.42 1.39
N GLY A 33 10.56 -6.23 1.70
CA GLY A 33 9.14 -6.03 1.90
C GLY A 33 8.65 -4.68 1.41
N ILE A 34 7.42 -4.66 0.90
CA ILE A 34 6.69 -3.45 0.51
C ILE A 34 5.30 -3.47 1.16
N PHE A 35 4.93 -2.35 1.77
CA PHE A 35 3.56 -2.07 2.18
C PHE A 35 3.02 -0.94 1.29
N MET A 36 1.98 -1.20 0.52
CA MET A 36 1.37 -0.26 -0.42
C MET A 36 -0.09 -0.01 -0.04
N ARG A 37 -0.51 1.25 0.00
CA ARG A 37 -1.85 1.68 0.38
C ARG A 37 -2.40 2.72 -0.60
N HIS A 38 -3.71 2.72 -0.83
CA HIS A 38 -4.45 3.81 -1.52
C HIS A 38 -4.01 4.13 -2.97
N LEU A 39 -3.20 3.28 -3.62
CA LEU A 39 -2.66 3.59 -4.95
C LEU A 39 -3.70 3.40 -6.07
N LEU A 40 -4.46 2.29 -6.03
CA LEU A 40 -5.36 1.92 -7.12
C LEU A 40 -6.53 2.88 -7.29
N GLU A 41 -6.84 3.66 -6.26
CA GLU A 41 -7.99 4.56 -6.19
C GLU A 41 -7.68 5.97 -6.71
N HIS A 42 -6.40 6.31 -6.88
CA HIS A 42 -5.97 7.70 -7.05
C HIS A 42 -5.02 7.93 -8.23
N ASN A 43 -4.54 6.87 -8.89
CA ASN A 43 -3.53 6.99 -9.95
C ASN A 43 -3.93 6.18 -11.18
N ASP A 44 -4.15 6.85 -12.32
CA ASP A 44 -4.48 6.19 -13.59
C ASP A 44 -3.36 5.26 -14.08
N ASP A 45 -2.11 5.56 -13.73
CA ASP A 45 -0.92 4.75 -14.02
C ASP A 45 -0.64 3.69 -12.94
N TRP A 46 -1.62 3.35 -12.09
CA TRP A 46 -1.45 2.41 -10.96
C TRP A 46 -0.82 1.08 -11.39
N ALA A 47 -1.14 0.58 -12.58
CA ALA A 47 -0.63 -0.71 -13.07
C ALA A 47 0.89 -0.68 -13.19
N ARG A 48 1.43 0.42 -13.72
CA ARG A 48 2.89 0.61 -13.85
C ARG A 48 3.55 0.76 -12.49
N VAL A 49 2.90 1.44 -11.56
CA VAL A 49 3.41 1.58 -10.19
C VAL A 49 3.40 0.24 -9.45
N LEU A 50 2.37 -0.58 -9.65
CA LEU A 50 2.31 -1.93 -9.08
C LEU A 50 3.40 -2.84 -9.67
N ASP A 51 3.58 -2.83 -10.99
CA ASP A 51 4.69 -3.52 -11.66
C ASP A 51 6.04 -3.04 -11.11
N ASN A 52 6.14 -1.74 -10.84
CA ASN A 52 7.27 -1.09 -10.19
C ASN A 52 7.62 -1.66 -8.83
N ALA A 53 6.61 -1.75 -7.96
CA ALA A 53 6.75 -2.34 -6.64
C ALA A 53 7.08 -3.83 -6.70
N LEU A 54 6.38 -4.62 -7.53
CA LEU A 54 6.58 -6.07 -7.61
C LEU A 54 8.01 -6.44 -8.03
N ALA A 55 8.58 -5.77 -9.03
CA ALA A 55 9.97 -6.04 -9.41
C ALA A 55 11.02 -5.41 -8.47
N SER A 56 10.59 -4.63 -7.47
CA SER A 56 11.46 -4.12 -6.41
C SER A 56 11.54 -5.04 -5.17
N LEU A 57 10.64 -6.03 -5.09
CA LEU A 57 10.47 -6.90 -3.94
C LEU A 57 11.35 -8.15 -4.04
N THR A 58 11.96 -8.56 -2.93
CA THR A 58 12.67 -9.85 -2.86
C THR A 58 11.95 -10.93 -2.04
N GLU A 59 10.96 -10.58 -1.20
CA GLU A 59 10.23 -11.59 -0.39
C GLU A 59 8.71 -11.42 -0.38
N ARG A 60 8.15 -10.37 0.26
CA ARG A 60 6.70 -10.27 0.50
C ARG A 60 6.14 -8.86 0.39
N MET A 61 5.00 -8.72 -0.28
CA MET A 61 4.26 -7.46 -0.36
C MET A 61 2.92 -7.57 0.37
N VAL A 62 2.53 -6.48 1.03
CA VAL A 62 1.16 -6.27 1.52
C VAL A 62 0.57 -5.11 0.71
N LEU A 63 -0.58 -5.38 0.09
CA LEU A 63 -1.35 -4.41 -0.66
C LEU A 63 -2.67 -4.15 0.09
N ASP A 64 -2.81 -2.95 0.63
CA ASP A 64 -4.02 -2.45 1.29
C ASP A 64 -4.88 -1.71 0.26
N LEU A 65 -6.04 -2.29 -0.03
CA LEU A 65 -7.02 -1.78 -1.00
C LEU A 65 -8.26 -1.33 -0.25
N SER A 66 -8.72 -0.10 -0.48
CA SER A 66 -10.06 0.27 -0.05
C SER A 66 -11.05 -0.41 -0.98
N SER A 67 -11.83 -1.34 -0.43
CA SER A 67 -13.05 -1.79 -1.10
C SER A 67 -14.17 -0.82 -0.71
N PRO A 68 -14.76 -0.05 -1.64
CA PRO A 68 -15.94 0.71 -1.32
C PRO A 68 -17.09 -0.28 -1.10
N VAL A 69 -17.35 -0.64 0.16
CA VAL A 69 -18.54 -1.40 0.51
C VAL A 69 -19.75 -0.48 0.28
N PRO A 70 -20.72 -0.84 -0.59
CA PRO A 70 -21.91 -0.02 -0.78
C PRO A 70 -22.63 0.15 0.57
N ARG A 71 -22.93 1.40 0.95
CA ARG A 71 -23.64 1.74 2.20
C ARG A 71 -24.99 1.02 2.35
N SER A 72 -25.51 0.43 1.28
CA SER A 72 -26.79 -0.29 1.21
C SER A 72 -26.71 -1.78 1.53
N GLN A 73 -25.52 -2.37 1.69
CA GLN A 73 -25.39 -3.71 2.27
C GLN A 73 -25.05 -3.55 3.75
N GLY A 74 -26.08 -3.54 4.60
CA GLY A 74 -25.86 -3.72 6.02
C GLY A 74 -25.05 -5.00 6.23
N ILE A 75 -23.95 -4.91 6.97
CA ILE A 75 -23.26 -6.10 7.46
C ILE A 75 -24.23 -6.74 8.45
N GLU A 76 -25.01 -7.73 7.99
CA GLU A 76 -25.82 -8.55 8.87
C GLU A 76 -24.88 -9.42 9.70
N PHE A 77 -24.69 -9.02 10.95
CA PHE A 77 -24.09 -9.91 11.93
C PHE A 77 -25.10 -11.01 12.28
N PRO A 78 -24.73 -12.29 12.22
CA PRO A 78 -25.59 -13.35 12.69
C PRO A 78 -25.96 -13.10 14.16
N PRO A 79 -27.21 -13.33 14.58
CA PRO A 79 -27.62 -13.12 15.96
C PRO A 79 -26.76 -13.98 16.89
N GLY A 80 -25.99 -13.34 17.78
CA GLY A 80 -25.14 -14.00 18.78
C GLY A 80 -23.67 -13.58 18.80
N SER A 81 -23.18 -12.80 17.83
CA SER A 81 -21.76 -12.40 17.78
C SER A 81 -21.40 -11.12 18.56
N ARG A 82 -22.32 -10.56 19.35
CA ARG A 82 -21.95 -9.55 20.36
C ARG A 82 -21.35 -10.27 21.56
N GLY A 83 -20.04 -10.54 21.47
CA GLY A 83 -19.22 -10.88 22.62
C GLY A 83 -19.28 -9.77 23.67
N ARG A 84 -19.25 -10.21 24.93
CA ARG A 84 -19.18 -9.38 26.15
C ARG A 84 -17.93 -8.51 26.17
#